data_AF-A0A8J7DKS6-F1
#
_entry.id   AF-A0A8J7DKS6-F1
#
_cell.length_a   1.000
_cell.length_b   1.000
_cell.length_c   1.000
_cell.angle_alpha   90.00
_cell.angle_beta   90.00
_cell.angle_gamma   90.00
#
_symmetry.space_group_name_H-M   'P 1'
#
loop_
_entity.id
_entity.type
_entity.pdbx_description
1 polymer ?
#
loop_
_entity_poly.entity_id
_entity_poly.type
_entity_poly.pdbx_seq_one_letter_code
_entity_poly.pdbx_strand_id
1 'polypeptide(L)'
;MVTNYSVSASSAVGLLEKVDTLDKSGIVSLSEVWAKKYIRDLRLQDQALLDLEHSQSRIDIAKKLVDVLRSISARAWNKTEDLLSGEIRRHQINANLIDPWIISKDVHRVYEAALAAYAKDVTPQRFSVVASKHLGAIRQKHTAVDSRAIGFVSMQFHYCGQMLLAEAPEPEQLALQNYFKVVDDLLYMPLQRAYAAAAKYDYHHPRLETVRLALPATSRIAKSIVNQVIKLCPDYASYTGSLSHDTVRTSSIRDVEMFQIYLWTCMLENNISAIAQELFPLCVMLYPTLKVNWGLVRLMVNLLDQELSACVGSINVEYYEPHYNAMLKMFSPSIFPDSI
;
A
#
# COMPACT_ATOMS: atom_id res chain seq x y z
N MET A 1 64.03 -62.90 7.22
CA MET A 1 64.25 -63.40 8.59
C MET A 1 63.02 -62.99 9.40
N VAL A 2 62.00 -63.80 9.76
CA VAL A 2 61.89 -65.24 10.11
C VAL A 2 62.97 -65.58 11.15
N THR A 3 62.74 -65.91 12.42
CA THR A 3 61.58 -66.38 13.23
C THR A 3 61.99 -66.39 14.72
N ASN A 4 61.00 -66.40 15.65
CA ASN A 4 60.83 -67.32 16.81
C ASN A 4 59.98 -66.65 17.93
N TYR A 5 58.70 -67.02 18.11
CA TYR A 5 58.15 -68.14 18.93
C TYR A 5 58.35 -67.90 20.45
N SER A 6 57.34 -67.48 21.22
CA SER A 6 56.26 -68.25 21.92
C SER A 6 56.79 -69.08 23.12
N VAL A 7 56.19 -69.28 24.30
CA VAL A 7 54.88 -69.03 24.96
C VAL A 7 55.05 -69.49 26.42
N SER A 8 54.29 -68.93 27.39
CA SER A 8 53.65 -69.61 28.55
C SER A 8 53.27 -68.56 29.62
N ALA A 9 52.03 -68.09 29.78
CA ALA A 9 50.77 -68.72 30.23
C ALA A 9 50.55 -68.71 31.77
N SER A 10 49.57 -67.91 32.21
CA SER A 10 48.68 -68.09 33.38
C SER A 10 47.80 -66.83 33.56
N SER A 11 46.67 -66.72 32.85
CA SER A 11 45.28 -66.87 33.34
C SER A 11 44.84 -65.90 34.45
N ALA A 12 43.98 -64.93 34.10
CA ALA A 12 42.68 -64.71 34.77
C ALA A 12 41.85 -63.63 34.02
N VAL A 13 40.71 -64.11 33.50
CA VAL A 13 39.44 -63.45 33.12
C VAL A 13 39.21 -62.00 33.59
N GLY A 14 38.84 -61.13 32.65
CA GLY A 14 38.08 -59.88 32.86
C GLY A 14 37.50 -59.39 31.53
N LEU A 15 36.28 -59.80 31.17
CA LEU A 15 35.04 -59.01 31.27
C LEU A 15 35.03 -57.68 30.47
N LEU A 16 34.42 -57.76 29.28
CA LEU A 16 33.58 -56.73 28.64
C LEU A 16 33.90 -55.26 29.00
N GLU A 17 34.76 -54.61 28.21
CA GLU A 17 34.72 -53.15 28.07
C GLU A 17 33.43 -52.77 27.35
N LYS A 18 32.40 -52.49 28.15
CA LYS A 18 31.25 -51.71 27.73
C LYS A 18 31.75 -50.35 27.28
N VAL A 19 31.30 -49.94 26.10
CA VAL A 19 31.24 -48.53 25.69
C VAL A 19 30.62 -47.76 26.84
N ASP A 20 31.46 -47.04 27.56
CA ASP A 20 31.03 -46.26 28.71
C ASP A 20 30.10 -45.16 28.21
N THR A 21 28.97 -45.09 28.88
CA THR A 21 27.91 -44.13 28.62
C THR A 21 28.50 -42.72 28.60
N LEU A 22 28.48 -42.06 27.44
CA LEU A 22 28.61 -40.61 27.35
C LEU A 22 27.62 -40.04 28.36
N ASP A 23 28.19 -39.49 29.43
CA ASP A 23 27.49 -39.21 30.66
C ASP A 23 26.25 -38.37 30.35
N LYS A 24 25.06 -38.93 30.62
CA LYS A 24 23.78 -38.25 30.44
C LYS A 24 23.78 -36.90 31.15
N SER A 25 24.58 -36.75 32.23
CA SER A 25 24.78 -35.50 32.95
C SER A 25 25.42 -34.39 32.09
N GLY A 26 26.36 -34.74 31.21
CA GLY A 26 27.08 -33.79 30.35
C GLY A 26 26.25 -33.27 29.17
N ILE A 27 25.40 -34.13 28.60
CA ILE A 27 24.45 -33.75 27.53
C ILE A 27 23.33 -32.86 28.10
N VAL A 28 22.82 -33.19 29.29
CA VAL A 28 21.84 -32.35 30.00
C VAL A 28 22.45 -30.98 30.32
N SER A 29 23.70 -30.94 30.80
CA SER A 29 24.42 -29.70 31.09
C SER A 29 24.60 -28.78 29.85
N LEU A 30 25.01 -29.34 28.71
CA LEU A 30 25.16 -28.57 27.46
C LEU A 30 23.82 -28.05 26.93
N SER A 31 22.76 -28.85 27.02
CA SER A 31 21.41 -28.45 26.60
C SER A 31 20.84 -27.31 27.47
N GLU A 32 21.11 -27.33 28.78
CA GLU A 32 20.73 -26.25 29.69
C GLU A 32 21.53 -24.97 29.43
N VAL A 33 22.83 -25.08 29.15
CA VAL A 33 23.67 -23.92 28.83
C VAL A 33 23.22 -23.27 27.52
N TRP A 34 22.91 -24.08 26.50
CA TRP A 34 22.35 -23.57 25.25
C TRP A 34 20.99 -22.91 25.46
N ALA A 35 20.07 -23.54 26.22
CA ALA A 35 18.76 -22.98 26.51
C ALA A 35 18.85 -21.67 27.31
N LYS A 36 19.71 -21.60 28.33
CA LYS A 36 19.97 -20.38 29.11
C LYS A 36 20.58 -19.28 28.26
N LYS A 37 21.48 -19.63 27.32
CA LYS A 37 22.02 -18.68 26.35
C LYS A 37 20.94 -18.17 25.40
N TYR A 38 20.14 -19.06 24.82
CA TYR A 38 19.04 -18.72 23.92
C TYR A 38 18.01 -17.79 24.59
N ILE A 39 17.58 -18.11 25.81
CA ILE A 39 16.66 -17.25 26.58
C ILE A 39 17.30 -15.90 26.94
N ARG A 40 18.60 -15.89 27.25
CA ARG A 40 19.32 -14.64 27.49
C ARG A 40 19.42 -13.79 26.23
N ASP A 41 19.71 -14.40 25.08
CA ASP A 41 19.79 -13.73 23.78
C ASP A 41 18.41 -13.17 23.39
N LEU A 42 17.32 -13.90 23.64
CA LEU A 42 15.95 -13.40 23.48
C LEU A 42 15.67 -12.20 24.40
N ARG A 43 16.01 -12.30 25.69
CA ARG A 43 15.84 -11.17 26.63
C ARG A 43 16.67 -9.96 26.23
N LEU A 44 17.88 -10.15 25.73
CA LEU A 44 18.71 -9.06 25.22
C LEU A 44 18.11 -8.44 23.95
N GLN A 45 17.46 -9.22 23.09
CA GLN A 45 16.68 -8.70 21.98
C GLN A 45 15.46 -7.91 22.46
N ASP A 46 14.69 -8.43 23.42
CA ASP A 46 13.56 -7.72 24.04
C ASP A 46 14.02 -6.41 24.69
N GLN A 47 15.15 -6.43 25.41
CA GLN A 47 15.75 -5.26 26.04
C GLN A 47 16.25 -4.26 25.00
N ALA A 48 16.90 -4.72 23.93
CA ALA A 48 17.34 -3.86 22.83
C ALA A 48 16.16 -3.22 22.09
N LEU A 49 15.04 -3.93 21.94
CA LEU A 49 13.79 -3.39 21.39
C LEU A 49 13.22 -2.27 22.26
N LEU A 50 13.40 -2.36 23.59
CA LEU A 50 13.00 -1.34 24.57
C LEU A 50 13.98 -0.15 24.65
N ASP A 51 15.30 -0.41 24.65
CA ASP A 51 16.34 0.64 24.75
C ASP A 51 16.41 1.49 23.48
N LEU A 52 16.07 0.91 22.32
CA LEU A 52 15.90 1.65 21.07
C LEU A 52 14.80 2.71 21.17
N GLU A 53 13.81 2.60 22.06
CA GLU A 53 12.72 3.58 22.21
C GLU A 53 13.21 4.98 22.64
N HIS A 54 14.46 5.11 23.11
CA HIS A 54 14.99 6.36 23.66
C HIS A 54 15.95 7.12 22.72
N SER A 55 16.41 6.49 21.62
CA SER A 55 17.24 7.10 20.58
C SER A 55 17.23 6.21 19.33
N GLN A 56 16.13 6.23 18.58
CA GLN A 56 15.92 5.33 17.46
C GLN A 56 16.41 6.00 16.17
N SER A 57 17.54 5.54 15.62
CA SER A 57 17.92 5.95 14.28
C SER A 57 16.86 5.47 13.29
N ARG A 58 16.68 6.16 12.15
CA ARG A 58 15.73 5.72 11.12
C ARG A 58 15.98 4.29 10.62
N ILE A 59 17.23 3.84 10.69
CA ILE A 59 17.64 2.48 10.35
C ILE A 59 17.02 1.48 11.33
N ASP A 60 17.07 1.77 12.63
CA ASP A 60 16.52 0.89 13.68
C ASP A 60 15.00 0.84 13.60
N ILE A 61 14.35 1.99 13.38
CA ILE A 61 12.90 2.08 13.17
C ILE A 61 12.49 1.26 11.95
N ALA A 62 13.16 1.46 10.80
CA ALA A 62 12.86 0.72 9.58
C ALA A 62 13.02 -0.79 9.79
N LYS A 63 14.08 -1.22 10.49
CA LYS A 63 14.31 -2.63 10.81
C LYS A 63 13.19 -3.20 11.68
N LYS A 64 12.81 -2.51 12.76
CA LYS A 64 11.69 -2.92 13.64
C LYS A 64 10.40 -3.07 12.83
N LEU A 65 10.10 -2.11 11.95
CA LEU A 65 8.91 -2.14 11.09
C LEU A 65 8.95 -3.28 10.06
N VAL A 66 10.12 -3.61 9.51
CA VAL A 66 10.29 -4.80 8.66
C VAL A 66 10.05 -6.10 9.44
N ASP A 67 10.55 -6.20 10.68
CA ASP A 67 10.40 -7.40 11.51
C ASP A 67 8.91 -7.69 11.83
N VAL A 68 8.09 -6.66 12.00
CA VAL A 68 6.63 -6.79 12.24
C VAL A 68 5.79 -6.80 10.96
N LEU A 69 6.37 -6.54 9.79
CA LEU A 69 5.64 -6.40 8.52
C LEU A 69 4.78 -7.62 8.19
N ARG A 70 5.28 -8.82 8.49
CA ARG A 70 4.55 -10.06 8.21
C ARG A 70 3.25 -10.18 9.02
N SER A 71 3.31 -9.92 10.32
CA SER A 71 2.13 -10.01 11.18
C SER A 71 1.14 -8.89 10.84
N ILE A 72 1.64 -7.69 10.54
CA ILE A 72 0.82 -6.56 10.10
C ILE A 72 0.14 -6.84 8.77
N SER A 73 0.85 -7.39 7.78
CA SER A 73 0.26 -7.74 6.48
C SER A 73 -0.89 -8.74 6.63
N ALA A 74 -0.76 -9.73 7.53
CA ALA A 74 -1.83 -10.67 7.83
C ALA A 74 -3.03 -10.02 8.55
N ARG A 75 -2.78 -9.11 9.50
CA ARG A 75 -3.85 -8.32 10.16
C ARG A 75 -4.58 -7.42 9.17
N ALA A 76 -3.84 -6.77 8.27
CA ALA A 76 -4.40 -5.96 7.19
C ALA A 76 -5.25 -6.81 6.24
N TRP A 77 -4.84 -8.06 5.97
CA TRP A 77 -5.60 -8.98 5.13
C TRP A 77 -6.99 -9.25 5.70
N ASN A 78 -7.06 -9.62 6.97
CA ASN A 78 -8.34 -9.85 7.65
C ASN A 78 -9.23 -8.61 7.59
N LYS A 79 -8.66 -7.42 7.84
CA LYS A 79 -9.42 -6.17 7.76
C LYS A 79 -9.95 -5.88 6.34
N THR A 80 -9.17 -6.22 5.31
CA THR A 80 -9.58 -6.03 3.90
C THR A 80 -10.67 -7.02 3.51
N GLU A 81 -10.54 -8.30 3.89
CA GLU A 81 -11.56 -9.34 3.68
C GLU A 81 -12.88 -8.98 4.39
N ASP A 82 -12.82 -8.56 5.65
CA ASP A 82 -13.99 -8.14 6.42
C ASP A 82 -14.72 -6.99 5.73
N LEU A 83 -13.98 -6.06 5.13
CA LEU A 83 -14.53 -4.92 4.41
C LEU A 83 -15.13 -5.29 3.05
N LEU A 84 -14.41 -6.11 2.25
CA LEU A 84 -14.68 -6.23 0.82
C LEU A 84 -15.15 -7.60 0.35
N SER A 85 -15.09 -8.66 1.15
CA SER A 85 -15.53 -10.00 0.71
C SER A 85 -16.98 -10.03 0.22
N GLY A 86 -17.86 -9.23 0.83
CA GLY A 86 -19.23 -9.01 0.37
C GLY A 86 -19.29 -8.36 -1.01
N GLU A 87 -18.48 -7.33 -1.23
CA GLU A 87 -18.43 -6.60 -2.50
C GLU A 87 -17.79 -7.41 -3.62
N ILE A 88 -16.76 -8.22 -3.34
CA ILE A 88 -16.17 -9.16 -4.30
C ILE A 88 -17.26 -10.08 -4.86
N ARG A 89 -18.12 -10.63 -3.99
CA ARG A 89 -19.26 -11.47 -4.41
C ARG A 89 -20.31 -10.67 -5.17
N ARG A 90 -20.72 -9.51 -4.63
CA ARG A 90 -21.76 -8.65 -5.22
C ARG A 90 -21.38 -8.18 -6.63
N HIS A 91 -20.12 -7.84 -6.85
CA HIS A 91 -19.59 -7.42 -8.14
C HIS A 91 -19.19 -8.60 -9.04
N GLN A 92 -19.33 -9.84 -8.57
CA GLN A 92 -18.94 -11.06 -9.30
C GLN A 92 -17.48 -11.02 -9.77
N ILE A 93 -16.60 -10.47 -8.91
CA ILE A 93 -15.16 -10.50 -9.16
C ILE A 93 -14.69 -11.94 -8.88
N ASN A 94 -13.94 -12.51 -9.81
CA ASN A 94 -13.42 -13.86 -9.65
C ASN A 94 -12.47 -13.92 -8.45
N ALA A 95 -12.83 -14.69 -7.43
CA ALA A 95 -12.05 -14.80 -6.19
C ALA A 95 -10.61 -15.30 -6.43
N ASN A 96 -10.34 -16.05 -7.51
CA ASN A 96 -9.00 -16.50 -7.86
C ASN A 96 -8.06 -15.35 -8.27
N LEU A 97 -8.60 -14.15 -8.57
CA LEU A 97 -7.81 -12.94 -8.80
C LEU A 97 -7.31 -12.31 -7.50
N ILE A 98 -7.92 -12.66 -6.36
CA ILE A 98 -7.57 -12.20 -5.03
C ILE A 98 -6.71 -13.29 -4.35
N ASP A 99 -5.48 -13.47 -4.83
CA ASP A 99 -4.55 -14.45 -4.28
C ASP A 99 -3.80 -13.87 -3.07
N PRO A 100 -4.02 -14.39 -1.84
CA PRO A 100 -3.38 -13.89 -0.62
C PRO A 100 -1.87 -13.96 -0.67
N TRP A 101 -1.30 -14.99 -1.27
CA TRP A 101 0.15 -15.19 -1.31
C TRP A 101 0.82 -14.20 -2.26
N ILE A 102 0.21 -13.99 -3.43
CA ILE A 102 0.74 -13.04 -4.42
C ILE A 102 0.63 -11.61 -3.88
N ILE A 103 -0.54 -11.24 -3.35
CA ILE A 103 -0.78 -9.89 -2.82
C ILE A 103 0.12 -9.64 -1.61
N SER A 104 0.19 -10.54 -0.63
CA SER A 104 1.08 -10.37 0.52
C SER A 104 2.55 -10.27 0.10
N LYS A 105 3.00 -11.04 -0.89
CA LYS A 105 4.37 -10.93 -1.42
C LYS A 105 4.65 -9.56 -2.03
N ASP A 106 3.71 -9.00 -2.79
CA ASP A 106 3.85 -7.66 -3.35
C ASP A 106 3.87 -6.59 -2.26
N VAL A 107 2.97 -6.69 -1.27
CA VAL A 107 2.90 -5.79 -0.11
C VAL A 107 4.25 -5.78 0.63
N HIS A 108 4.81 -6.95 0.92
CA HIS A 108 6.10 -7.04 1.62
C HIS A 108 7.21 -6.34 0.84
N ARG A 109 7.36 -6.68 -0.45
CA ARG A 109 8.41 -6.12 -1.30
C ARG A 109 8.36 -4.60 -1.38
N VAL A 110 7.17 -4.03 -1.49
CA VAL A 110 6.97 -2.59 -1.59
C VAL A 110 7.26 -1.90 -0.26
N TYR A 111 6.73 -2.42 0.85
CA TYR A 111 6.95 -1.79 2.16
C TYR A 111 8.39 -1.97 2.64
N GLU A 112 9.06 -3.09 2.34
CA GLU A 112 10.51 -3.23 2.55
C GLU A 112 11.29 -2.16 1.76
N ALA A 113 10.92 -1.91 0.50
CA ALA A 113 11.56 -0.87 -0.30
C ALA A 113 11.29 0.55 0.24
N ALA A 114 10.07 0.82 0.69
CA ALA A 114 9.69 2.11 1.30
C ALA A 114 10.45 2.35 2.62
N LEU A 115 10.51 1.34 3.50
CA LEU A 115 11.24 1.41 4.77
C LEU A 115 12.75 1.52 4.54
N ALA A 116 13.30 0.83 3.54
CA ALA A 116 14.70 0.99 3.16
C ALA A 116 15.02 2.38 2.59
N ALA A 117 14.10 2.99 1.85
CA ALA A 117 14.24 4.37 1.37
C ALA A 117 14.21 5.37 2.52
N TYR A 118 13.28 5.19 3.46
CA TYR A 118 13.19 5.98 4.69
C TYR A 118 14.47 5.87 5.55
N ALA A 119 14.98 4.67 5.77
CA ALA A 119 16.22 4.42 6.51
C ALA A 119 17.45 5.12 5.90
N LYS A 120 17.46 5.27 4.57
CA LYS A 120 18.54 5.90 3.80
C LYS A 120 18.32 7.40 3.54
N ASP A 121 17.28 7.99 4.12
CA ASP A 121 16.88 9.38 3.91
C ASP A 121 16.69 9.75 2.41
N VAL A 122 16.21 8.79 1.62
CA VAL A 122 15.84 9.04 0.22
C VAL A 122 14.54 9.81 0.20
N THR A 123 14.53 11.04 -0.32
CA THR A 123 13.31 11.86 -0.32
C THR A 123 12.11 11.12 -0.95
N PRO A 124 10.87 11.32 -0.43
CA PRO A 124 9.67 10.68 -0.98
C PRO A 124 9.48 10.87 -2.48
N GLN A 125 9.91 12.02 -3.03
CA GLN A 125 9.87 12.30 -4.47
C GLN A 125 10.83 11.39 -5.26
N ARG A 126 12.05 11.18 -4.76
CA ARG A 126 13.00 10.25 -5.37
C ARG A 126 12.54 8.80 -5.23
N PHE A 127 11.99 8.45 -4.07
CA PHE A 127 11.37 7.14 -3.87
C PHE A 127 10.23 6.90 -4.87
N SER A 128 9.35 7.88 -5.09
CA SER A 128 8.26 7.81 -6.07
C SER A 128 8.75 7.47 -7.48
N VAL A 129 9.84 8.12 -7.94
CA VAL A 129 10.43 7.82 -9.26
C VAL A 129 10.86 6.36 -9.34
N VAL A 130 11.57 5.85 -8.34
CA VAL A 130 12.08 4.47 -8.32
C VAL A 130 10.94 3.45 -8.17
N ALA A 131 9.95 3.75 -7.31
CA ALA A 131 8.85 2.85 -7.00
C ALA A 131 7.79 2.80 -8.11
N SER A 132 7.65 3.86 -8.91
CA SER A 132 6.62 4.01 -9.95
C SER A 132 6.54 2.81 -10.91
N LYS A 133 7.67 2.35 -11.43
CA LYS A 133 7.72 1.21 -12.36
C LYS A 133 7.27 -0.09 -11.68
N HIS A 134 7.67 -0.29 -10.43
CA HIS A 134 7.35 -1.51 -9.70
C HIS A 134 5.88 -1.55 -9.29
N LEU A 135 5.37 -0.47 -8.70
CA LEU A 135 3.97 -0.34 -8.29
C LEU A 135 3.02 -0.33 -9.49
N GLY A 136 3.41 0.32 -10.59
CA GLY A 136 2.67 0.25 -11.84
C GLY A 136 2.59 -1.18 -12.41
N ALA A 137 3.68 -1.95 -12.33
CA ALA A 137 3.68 -3.36 -12.75
C ALA A 137 2.82 -4.24 -11.83
N ILE A 138 2.83 -4.01 -10.50
CA ILE A 138 1.94 -4.69 -9.56
C ILE A 138 0.49 -4.38 -9.91
N ARG A 139 0.17 -3.09 -10.12
CA ARG A 139 -1.17 -2.66 -10.52
C ARG A 139 -1.60 -3.35 -11.81
N GLN A 140 -0.78 -3.27 -12.87
CA GLN A 140 -1.07 -3.90 -14.16
C GLN A 140 -1.30 -5.41 -14.04
N LYS A 141 -0.48 -6.11 -13.23
CA LYS A 141 -0.62 -7.54 -12.99
C LYS A 141 -2.00 -7.88 -12.40
N HIS A 142 -2.43 -7.14 -11.38
CA HIS A 142 -3.69 -7.40 -10.69
C HIS A 142 -4.92 -6.91 -11.45
N THR A 143 -4.77 -5.93 -12.36
CA THR A 143 -5.87 -5.42 -13.18
C THR A 143 -5.93 -6.02 -14.59
N ALA A 144 -5.06 -6.97 -14.94
CA ALA A 144 -4.95 -7.49 -16.30
C ALA A 144 -6.20 -8.26 -16.76
N VAL A 145 -6.88 -8.95 -15.83
CA VAL A 145 -8.07 -9.77 -16.12
C VAL A 145 -9.35 -9.02 -15.76
N ASP A 146 -9.40 -8.50 -14.53
CA ASP A 146 -10.51 -7.70 -14.04
C ASP A 146 -9.96 -6.50 -13.29
N SER A 147 -10.21 -5.32 -13.83
CA SER A 147 -9.65 -4.08 -13.32
C SER A 147 -10.22 -3.68 -11.95
N ARG A 148 -11.35 -4.27 -11.54
CA ARG A 148 -11.99 -4.05 -10.24
C ARG A 148 -11.22 -4.70 -9.09
N ALA A 149 -10.39 -5.71 -9.37
CA ALA A 149 -9.52 -6.34 -8.38
C ALA A 149 -8.57 -5.33 -7.71
N ILE A 150 -8.28 -4.19 -8.37
CA ILE A 150 -7.43 -3.14 -7.79
C ILE A 150 -7.95 -2.63 -6.46
N GLY A 151 -9.27 -2.58 -6.23
CA GLY A 151 -9.80 -2.05 -4.99
C GLY A 151 -9.47 -2.93 -3.78
N PHE A 152 -9.44 -4.25 -3.95
CA PHE A 152 -8.97 -5.14 -2.89
C PHE A 152 -7.47 -4.96 -2.65
N VAL A 153 -6.68 -4.98 -3.73
CA VAL A 153 -5.22 -4.83 -3.64
C VAL A 153 -4.84 -3.50 -2.99
N SER A 154 -5.43 -2.38 -3.44
CA SER A 154 -5.16 -1.06 -2.88
C SER A 154 -5.57 -0.97 -1.41
N MET A 155 -6.70 -1.55 -1.01
CA MET A 155 -7.12 -1.56 0.40
C MET A 155 -6.20 -2.40 1.28
N GLN A 156 -5.68 -3.52 0.76
CA GLN A 156 -4.70 -4.33 1.48
C GLN A 156 -3.40 -3.56 1.70
N PHE A 157 -2.90 -2.85 0.68
CA PHE A 157 -1.75 -1.96 0.84
C PHE A 157 -2.04 -0.84 1.82
N HIS A 158 -3.18 -0.19 1.70
CA HIS A 158 -3.59 0.92 2.55
C HIS A 158 -3.63 0.51 4.03
N TYR A 159 -4.33 -0.57 4.38
CA TYR A 159 -4.41 -1.02 5.77
C TYR A 159 -3.06 -1.51 6.32
N CYS A 160 -2.23 -2.15 5.48
CA CYS A 160 -0.89 -2.51 5.89
C CYS A 160 -0.05 -1.25 6.24
N GLY A 161 -0.12 -0.20 5.42
CA GLY A 161 0.57 1.07 5.67
C GLY A 161 0.07 1.79 6.92
N GLN A 162 -1.26 1.83 7.12
CA GLN A 162 -1.85 2.43 8.33
C GLN A 162 -1.43 1.69 9.61
N MET A 163 -1.42 0.35 9.57
CA MET A 163 -1.00 -0.45 10.72
C MET A 163 0.51 -0.34 10.97
N LEU A 164 1.36 -0.31 9.93
CA LEU A 164 2.79 -0.02 10.08
C LEU A 164 3.03 1.35 10.69
N LEU A 165 2.28 2.36 10.25
CA LEU A 165 2.40 3.72 10.77
C LEU A 165 2.06 3.78 12.27
N ALA A 166 1.04 3.04 12.71
CA ALA A 166 0.65 2.97 14.12
C ALA A 166 1.70 2.29 15.02
N GLU A 167 2.56 1.44 14.46
CA GLU A 167 3.66 0.78 15.17
C GLU A 167 4.94 1.64 15.18
N ALA A 168 4.97 2.73 14.42
CA ALA A 168 6.10 3.65 14.36
C ALA A 168 6.04 4.69 15.50
N PRO A 169 7.20 5.15 16.01
CA PRO A 169 7.26 6.22 17.00
C PRO A 169 6.58 7.50 16.49
N GLU A 170 5.77 8.16 17.34
CA GLU A 170 5.01 9.37 16.98
C GLU A 170 5.83 10.45 16.24
N PRO A 171 7.08 10.77 16.64
CA PRO A 171 7.87 11.80 15.95
C PRO A 171 8.19 11.46 14.48
N GLU A 172 8.20 10.17 14.14
CA GLU A 172 8.61 9.68 12.82
C GLU A 172 7.40 9.31 11.94
N GLN A 173 6.19 9.28 12.51
CA GLN A 173 4.97 8.96 11.77
C GLN A 173 4.77 9.90 10.58
N LEU A 174 4.92 11.21 10.77
CA LEU A 174 4.75 12.16 9.66
C LEU A 174 5.77 11.91 8.53
N ALA A 175 7.01 11.57 8.87
CA ALA A 175 8.04 11.26 7.88
C ALA A 175 7.68 9.99 7.10
N LEU A 176 7.33 8.90 7.78
CA LEU A 176 6.92 7.63 7.19
C LEU A 176 5.64 7.74 6.36
N GLN A 177 4.67 8.51 6.83
CA GLN A 177 3.40 8.75 6.14
C GLN A 177 3.63 9.27 4.72
N ASN A 178 4.66 10.09 4.48
CA ASN A 178 4.97 10.57 3.13
C ASN A 178 5.42 9.44 2.18
N TYR A 179 6.14 8.44 2.68
CA TYR A 179 6.51 7.26 1.87
C TYR A 179 5.32 6.37 1.61
N PHE A 180 4.48 6.15 2.63
CA PHE A 180 3.28 5.33 2.49
C PHE A 180 2.23 6.00 1.59
N LYS A 181 2.14 7.34 1.58
CA LYS A 181 1.32 8.08 0.62
C LYS A 181 1.77 7.79 -0.82
N VAL A 182 3.09 7.77 -1.09
CA VAL A 182 3.60 7.43 -2.42
C VAL A 182 3.14 6.03 -2.86
N VAL A 183 3.15 5.06 -1.94
CA VAL A 183 2.66 3.70 -2.20
C VAL A 183 1.17 3.71 -2.54
N ASP A 184 0.35 4.35 -1.71
CA ASP A 184 -1.09 4.50 -1.95
C ASP A 184 -1.36 5.17 -3.31
N ASP A 185 -0.78 6.35 -3.54
CA ASP A 185 -0.99 7.16 -4.75
C ASP A 185 -0.71 6.36 -6.04
N LEU A 186 0.42 5.64 -6.08
CA LEU A 186 0.85 4.87 -7.24
C LEU A 186 0.01 3.60 -7.49
N LEU A 187 -0.76 3.13 -6.50
CA LEU A 187 -1.69 2.00 -6.66
C LEU A 187 -3.10 2.46 -7.02
N TYR A 188 -3.62 3.49 -6.35
CA TYR A 188 -4.96 4.01 -6.60
C TYR A 188 -5.08 4.68 -7.98
N MET A 189 -4.03 5.36 -8.42
CA MET A 189 -4.04 6.13 -9.67
C MET A 189 -3.35 5.37 -10.82
N PRO A 190 -3.92 5.34 -12.04
CA PRO A 190 -3.37 4.61 -13.17
C PRO A 190 -2.23 5.40 -13.87
N LEU A 191 -1.25 5.90 -13.10
CA LEU A 191 -0.22 6.81 -13.61
C LEU A 191 0.62 6.20 -14.75
N GLN A 192 0.98 4.91 -14.66
CA GLN A 192 1.72 4.25 -15.74
C GLN A 192 0.90 4.14 -17.04
N ARG A 193 -0.41 3.91 -16.92
CA ARG A 193 -1.34 3.89 -18.07
C ARG A 193 -1.45 5.28 -18.68
N ALA A 194 -1.56 6.32 -17.86
CA ALA A 194 -1.51 7.71 -18.30
C ALA A 194 -0.20 8.03 -19.04
N TYR A 195 0.95 7.61 -18.50
CA TYR A 195 2.26 7.82 -19.17
C TYR A 195 2.36 7.07 -20.50
N ALA A 196 1.87 5.82 -20.55
CA ALA A 196 1.84 5.05 -21.79
C ALA A 196 0.91 5.66 -22.84
N ALA A 197 -0.21 6.27 -22.42
CA ALA A 197 -1.10 7.01 -23.32
C ALA A 197 -0.47 8.34 -23.78
N ALA A 198 0.17 9.08 -22.87
CA ALA A 198 0.89 10.32 -23.16
C ALA A 198 2.01 10.11 -24.20
N ALA A 199 2.74 9.00 -24.10
CA ALA A 199 3.83 8.65 -25.01
C ALA A 199 3.39 8.44 -26.47
N LYS A 200 2.08 8.34 -26.75
CA LYS A 200 1.54 8.22 -28.12
C LYS A 200 1.36 9.56 -28.83
N TYR A 201 1.56 10.68 -28.14
CA TYR A 201 1.36 12.01 -28.67
C TYR A 201 2.67 12.74 -28.90
N ASP A 202 2.70 13.57 -29.95
CA ASP A 202 3.75 14.56 -30.14
C ASP A 202 3.75 15.58 -28.98
N TYR A 203 4.93 16.13 -28.69
CA TYR A 203 5.13 17.04 -27.56
C TYR A 203 4.22 18.28 -27.57
N HIS A 204 3.85 18.74 -28.77
CA HIS A 204 2.97 19.89 -29.01
C HIS A 204 1.51 19.50 -29.30
N HIS A 205 1.15 18.23 -29.15
CA HIS A 205 -0.23 17.82 -29.33
C HIS A 205 -1.09 18.44 -28.20
N PRO A 206 -2.23 19.10 -28.52
CA PRO A 206 -3.01 19.84 -27.54
C PRO A 206 -3.42 19.03 -26.30
N ARG A 207 -3.88 17.78 -26.47
CA ARG A 207 -4.18 16.88 -25.32
C ARG A 207 -2.99 16.71 -24.36
N LEU A 208 -1.77 16.55 -24.88
CA LEU A 208 -0.59 16.37 -24.04
C LEU A 208 -0.21 17.70 -23.36
N GLU A 209 -0.36 18.82 -24.06
CA GLU A 209 -0.18 20.16 -23.49
C GLU A 209 -1.15 20.41 -22.33
N THR A 210 -2.43 20.09 -22.49
CA THR A 210 -3.45 20.16 -21.41
C THR A 210 -3.02 19.38 -20.17
N VAL A 211 -2.55 18.13 -20.31
CA VAL A 211 -2.07 17.34 -19.17
C VAL A 211 -0.83 17.97 -18.54
N ARG A 212 0.11 18.48 -19.34
CA ARG A 212 1.34 19.12 -18.84
C ARG A 212 1.05 20.39 -18.04
N LEU A 213 -0.01 21.13 -18.40
CA LEU A 213 -0.49 22.28 -17.63
C LEU A 213 -1.20 21.86 -16.34
N ALA A 214 -2.05 20.83 -16.40
CA ALA A 214 -2.89 20.42 -15.28
C ALA A 214 -2.16 19.58 -14.21
N LEU A 215 -1.25 18.69 -14.62
CA LEU A 215 -0.62 17.72 -13.73
C LEU A 215 0.18 18.37 -12.57
N PRO A 216 0.97 19.45 -12.79
CA PRO A 216 1.64 20.15 -11.69
C PRO A 216 0.67 20.80 -10.69
N ALA A 217 -0.57 21.08 -11.10
CA ALA A 217 -1.59 21.71 -10.27
C ALA A 217 -2.49 20.71 -9.53
N THR A 218 -2.37 19.41 -9.77
CA THR A 218 -3.33 18.39 -9.29
C THR A 218 -3.57 18.45 -7.77
N SER A 219 -2.51 18.48 -6.97
CA SER A 219 -2.64 18.58 -5.50
C SER A 219 -3.13 19.95 -5.02
N ARG A 220 -2.83 21.04 -5.74
CA ARG A 220 -3.33 22.38 -5.41
C ARG A 220 -4.84 22.44 -5.61
N ILE A 221 -5.31 21.93 -6.75
CA ILE A 221 -6.73 21.85 -7.10
C ILE A 221 -7.48 20.99 -6.09
N ALA A 222 -6.97 19.80 -5.78
CA ALA A 222 -7.58 18.90 -4.80
C ALA A 222 -7.73 19.56 -3.41
N LYS A 223 -6.68 20.24 -2.93
CA LYS A 223 -6.73 21.00 -1.66
C LYS A 223 -7.74 22.14 -1.72
N SER A 224 -7.82 22.88 -2.83
CA SER A 224 -8.79 23.97 -3.01
C SER A 224 -10.22 23.46 -2.90
N ILE A 225 -10.54 22.41 -3.65
CA ILE A 225 -11.87 21.77 -3.67
C ILE A 225 -12.23 21.25 -2.29
N VAL A 226 -11.36 20.48 -1.64
CA VAL A 226 -11.65 19.93 -0.30
C VAL A 226 -11.87 21.05 0.72
N ASN A 227 -11.07 22.12 0.68
CA ASN A 227 -11.29 23.28 1.54
C ASN A 227 -12.64 23.96 1.29
N GLN A 228 -13.08 24.04 0.03
CA GLN A 228 -14.39 24.61 -0.32
C GLN A 228 -15.53 23.70 0.17
N VAL A 229 -15.41 22.39 -0.02
CA VAL A 229 -16.39 21.41 0.42
C VAL A 229 -16.53 21.40 1.96
N ILE A 230 -15.43 21.49 2.71
CA ILE A 230 -15.47 21.63 4.17
C ILE A 230 -16.29 22.85 4.60
N LYS A 231 -16.19 23.97 3.87
CA LYS A 231 -16.97 25.19 4.16
C LYS A 231 -18.45 25.05 3.79
N LEU A 232 -18.76 24.33 2.70
CA LEU A 232 -20.12 24.13 2.20
C LEU A 232 -20.88 23.06 3.00
N CYS A 233 -20.18 22.10 3.59
CA CYS A 233 -20.76 20.98 4.33
C CYS A 233 -20.13 20.84 5.73
N PRO A 234 -20.26 21.85 6.61
CA PRO A 234 -19.58 21.86 7.91
C PRO A 234 -20.02 20.71 8.83
N ASP A 235 -21.27 20.25 8.68
CA ASP A 235 -21.88 19.22 9.51
C ASP A 235 -21.68 17.79 8.96
N TYR A 236 -20.99 17.62 7.82
CA TYR A 236 -20.78 16.30 7.24
C TYR A 236 -19.77 15.48 8.05
N ALA A 237 -20.15 14.23 8.37
CA ALA A 237 -19.27 13.22 8.94
C ALA A 237 -19.37 11.90 8.16
N SER A 238 -18.20 11.30 7.90
CA SER A 238 -18.02 9.96 7.35
C SER A 238 -17.87 8.92 8.47
N TYR A 239 -17.66 7.64 8.11
CA TYR A 239 -17.34 6.59 9.08
C TYR A 239 -16.14 6.91 9.98
N THR A 240 -15.16 7.65 9.46
CA THR A 240 -13.90 7.99 10.14
C THR A 240 -13.88 9.40 10.76
N GLY A 241 -15.01 10.12 10.77
CA GLY A 241 -15.13 11.45 11.39
C GLY A 241 -15.57 12.56 10.44
N SER A 242 -15.51 13.80 10.92
CA SER A 242 -15.86 15.01 10.16
C SER A 242 -14.90 15.27 8.99
N LEU A 243 -15.32 16.03 7.97
CA LEU A 243 -14.44 16.41 6.84
C LEU A 243 -13.19 17.19 7.28
N SER A 244 -13.28 17.90 8.41
CA SER A 244 -12.17 18.68 8.96
C SER A 244 -11.12 17.82 9.67
N HIS A 245 -11.42 16.56 10.01
CA HIS A 245 -10.47 15.65 10.63
C HIS A 245 -9.36 15.26 9.65
N ASP A 246 -8.09 15.28 10.08
CA ASP A 246 -6.92 15.15 9.20
C ASP A 246 -6.95 13.90 8.31
N THR A 247 -7.38 12.76 8.86
CA THR A 247 -7.54 11.51 8.12
C THR A 247 -8.57 11.63 6.99
N VAL A 248 -9.75 12.19 7.28
CA VAL A 248 -10.85 12.36 6.31
C VAL A 248 -10.49 13.41 5.25
N ARG A 249 -9.84 14.48 5.68
CA ARG A 249 -9.32 15.52 4.79
C ARG A 249 -8.29 14.94 3.83
N THR A 250 -7.35 14.13 4.34
CA THR A 250 -6.30 13.50 3.53
C THR A 250 -6.88 12.51 2.51
N SER A 251 -7.83 11.67 2.92
CA SER A 251 -8.51 10.75 2.00
C SER A 251 -9.35 11.50 0.95
N SER A 252 -10.03 12.58 1.35
CA SER A 252 -10.80 13.42 0.42
C SER A 252 -9.90 14.09 -0.62
N ILE A 253 -8.73 14.59 -0.22
CA ILE A 253 -7.74 15.16 -1.16
C ILE A 253 -7.30 14.08 -2.14
N ARG A 254 -6.97 12.88 -1.65
CA ARG A 254 -6.55 11.75 -2.48
C ARG A 254 -7.63 11.38 -3.52
N ASP A 255 -8.89 11.35 -3.12
CA ASP A 255 -9.98 11.03 -4.05
C ASP A 255 -10.08 12.08 -5.17
N VAL A 256 -9.99 13.37 -4.84
CA VAL A 256 -9.99 14.43 -5.85
C VAL A 256 -8.75 14.37 -6.76
N GLU A 257 -7.57 14.01 -6.23
CA GLU A 257 -6.37 13.73 -7.03
C GLU A 257 -6.63 12.54 -7.98
N MET A 258 -7.24 11.48 -7.47
CA MET A 258 -7.59 10.29 -8.23
C MET A 258 -8.54 10.61 -9.39
N PHE A 259 -9.64 11.34 -9.14
CA PHE A 259 -10.57 11.78 -10.19
C PHE A 259 -9.85 12.54 -11.32
N GLN A 260 -8.92 13.43 -10.98
CA GLN A 260 -8.12 14.17 -11.96
C GLN A 260 -7.25 13.23 -12.80
N ILE A 261 -6.51 12.29 -12.20
CA ILE A 261 -5.65 11.37 -12.97
C ILE A 261 -6.46 10.46 -13.90
N TYR A 262 -7.61 9.96 -13.45
CA TYR A 262 -8.49 9.17 -14.31
C TYR A 262 -9.07 10.00 -15.47
N LEU A 263 -9.43 11.27 -15.23
CA LEU A 263 -9.85 12.18 -16.30
C LEU A 263 -8.73 12.38 -17.34
N TRP A 264 -7.49 12.61 -16.90
CA TRP A 264 -6.35 12.74 -17.81
C TRP A 264 -6.07 11.46 -18.59
N THR A 265 -6.21 10.31 -17.94
CA THR A 265 -6.04 9.00 -18.60
C THR A 265 -7.08 8.83 -19.71
N CYS A 266 -8.36 9.08 -19.41
CA CYS A 266 -9.44 9.04 -20.41
C CYS A 266 -9.18 10.00 -21.58
N MET A 267 -8.78 11.24 -21.29
CA MET A 267 -8.48 12.23 -22.33
C MET A 267 -7.33 11.79 -23.23
N LEU A 268 -6.23 11.30 -22.65
CA LEU A 268 -5.07 10.81 -23.41
C LEU A 268 -5.43 9.55 -24.22
N GLU A 269 -6.27 8.67 -23.69
CA GLU A 269 -6.70 7.47 -24.44
C GLU A 269 -7.85 7.74 -25.41
N ASN A 270 -8.41 8.96 -25.38
CA ASN A 270 -9.57 9.39 -26.16
C ASN A 270 -10.77 8.43 -26.02
N ASN A 271 -11.01 7.95 -24.80
CA ASN A 271 -12.16 7.12 -24.45
C ASN A 271 -12.42 7.18 -22.94
N ILE A 272 -13.53 6.61 -22.47
CA ILE A 272 -13.92 6.68 -21.05
C ILE A 272 -13.54 5.43 -20.24
N SER A 273 -12.77 4.49 -20.80
CA SER A 273 -12.58 3.16 -20.21
C SER A 273 -11.89 3.19 -18.85
N ALA A 274 -10.94 4.11 -18.61
CA ALA A 274 -10.29 4.23 -17.30
C ALA A 274 -11.31 4.61 -16.21
N ILE A 275 -12.27 5.49 -16.52
CA ILE A 275 -13.33 5.83 -15.56
C ILE A 275 -14.36 4.71 -15.48
N ALA A 276 -14.82 4.19 -16.61
CA ALA A 276 -15.93 3.23 -16.67
C ALA A 276 -15.59 1.83 -16.13
N GLN A 277 -14.37 1.36 -16.31
CA GLN A 277 -13.96 0.00 -15.96
C GLN A 277 -13.16 -0.05 -14.65
N GLU A 278 -12.54 1.06 -14.23
CA GLU A 278 -11.74 1.12 -12.99
C GLU A 278 -12.35 2.04 -11.95
N LEU A 279 -12.31 3.37 -12.18
CA LEU A 279 -12.67 4.34 -11.14
C LEU A 279 -14.11 4.17 -10.65
N PHE A 280 -15.08 4.08 -11.57
CA PHE A 280 -16.48 4.01 -11.20
C PHE A 280 -16.80 2.73 -10.41
N PRO A 281 -16.43 1.51 -10.87
CA PRO A 281 -16.57 0.32 -10.06
C PRO A 281 -15.84 0.37 -8.72
N LEU A 282 -14.64 0.97 -8.69
CA LEU A 282 -13.86 1.14 -7.46
C LEU A 282 -14.63 2.01 -6.45
N CYS A 283 -15.17 3.15 -6.87
CA CYS A 283 -15.99 4.01 -6.03
C CYS A 283 -17.26 3.27 -5.57
N VAL A 284 -17.96 2.55 -6.46
CA VAL A 284 -19.18 1.80 -6.10
C VAL A 284 -18.90 0.71 -5.06
N MET A 285 -17.74 0.07 -5.13
CA MET A 285 -17.31 -0.93 -4.17
C MET A 285 -16.88 -0.30 -2.83
N LEU A 286 -16.09 0.77 -2.86
CA LEU A 286 -15.48 1.32 -1.64
C LEU A 286 -16.38 2.33 -0.91
N TYR A 287 -17.02 3.26 -1.61
CA TYR A 287 -17.73 4.36 -0.95
C TYR A 287 -18.90 3.92 -0.06
N PRO A 288 -19.76 2.97 -0.45
CA PRO A 288 -20.79 2.47 0.45
C PRO A 288 -20.23 1.79 1.70
N THR A 289 -19.18 0.97 1.56
CA THR A 289 -18.53 0.29 2.70
C THR A 289 -17.86 1.27 3.67
N LEU A 290 -17.35 2.39 3.14
CA LEU A 290 -16.74 3.48 3.91
C LEU A 290 -17.75 4.57 4.33
N LYS A 291 -19.05 4.40 4.02
CA LYS A 291 -20.12 5.38 4.27
C LYS A 291 -19.86 6.77 3.70
N VAL A 292 -19.22 6.84 2.54
CA VAL A 292 -19.02 8.09 1.79
C VAL A 292 -20.33 8.43 1.07
N ASN A 293 -20.79 9.66 1.21
CA ASN A 293 -22.05 10.12 0.64
C ASN A 293 -21.84 10.53 -0.84
N TRP A 294 -22.70 10.04 -1.73
CA TRP A 294 -22.60 10.34 -3.16
C TRP A 294 -22.81 11.83 -3.51
N GLY A 295 -23.60 12.56 -2.73
CA GLY A 295 -23.75 14.01 -2.83
C GLY A 295 -22.44 14.76 -2.58
N LEU A 296 -21.63 14.28 -1.62
CA LEU A 296 -20.28 14.83 -1.38
C LEU A 296 -19.36 14.58 -2.58
N VAL A 297 -19.36 13.34 -3.10
CA VAL A 297 -18.57 12.97 -4.29
C VAL A 297 -18.97 13.83 -5.48
N ARG A 298 -20.27 14.00 -5.74
CA ARG A 298 -20.79 14.89 -6.78
C ARG A 298 -20.31 16.31 -6.60
N LEU A 299 -20.39 16.85 -5.39
CA LEU A 299 -19.94 18.22 -5.13
C LEU A 299 -18.45 18.37 -5.45
N MET A 300 -17.60 17.43 -5.01
CA MET A 300 -16.18 17.43 -5.33
C MET A 300 -15.92 17.36 -6.85
N VAL A 301 -16.63 16.49 -7.57
CA VAL A 301 -16.47 16.35 -9.03
C VAL A 301 -17.00 17.58 -9.77
N ASN A 302 -18.10 18.20 -9.33
CA ASN A 302 -18.64 19.42 -9.92
C ASN A 302 -17.67 20.61 -9.79
N LEU A 303 -16.96 20.71 -8.66
CA LEU A 303 -15.99 21.77 -8.43
C LEU A 303 -14.71 21.63 -9.26
N LEU A 304 -14.44 20.45 -9.85
CA LEU A 304 -13.28 20.24 -10.71
C LEU A 304 -13.28 21.17 -11.92
N ASP A 305 -14.42 21.35 -12.61
CA ASP A 305 -14.42 22.10 -13.87
C ASP A 305 -13.95 23.55 -13.70
N GLN A 306 -14.39 24.21 -12.63
CA GLN A 306 -14.00 25.59 -12.34
C GLN A 306 -12.49 25.71 -12.10
N GLU A 307 -11.91 24.79 -11.32
CA GLU A 307 -10.48 24.78 -11.02
C GLU A 307 -9.64 24.36 -12.24
N LEU A 308 -10.12 23.39 -13.02
CA LEU A 308 -9.44 22.89 -14.20
C LEU A 308 -9.43 23.92 -15.34
N SER A 309 -10.58 24.51 -15.66
CA SER A 309 -10.68 25.55 -16.69
C SER A 309 -9.80 26.76 -16.38
N ALA A 310 -9.76 27.19 -15.11
CA ALA A 310 -8.85 28.24 -14.65
C ALA A 310 -7.37 27.86 -14.77
N CYS A 311 -7.05 26.56 -14.68
CA CYS A 311 -5.68 26.06 -14.76
C CYS A 311 -5.18 25.87 -16.20
N VAL A 312 -5.99 25.29 -17.08
CA VAL A 312 -5.56 24.92 -18.44
C VAL A 312 -5.87 26.00 -19.47
N GLY A 313 -6.74 26.95 -19.15
CA GLY A 313 -7.21 28.00 -20.05
C GLY A 313 -8.32 27.54 -20.99
N SER A 314 -9.11 28.49 -21.50
CA SER A 314 -10.33 28.21 -22.28
C SER A 314 -10.11 27.36 -23.53
N ILE A 315 -8.97 27.53 -24.20
CA ILE A 315 -8.63 26.76 -25.42
C ILE A 315 -8.50 25.26 -25.09
N ASN A 316 -7.98 24.93 -23.91
CA ASN A 316 -7.69 23.54 -23.56
C ASN A 316 -8.90 22.78 -22.97
N VAL A 317 -9.99 23.50 -22.69
CA VAL A 317 -11.23 22.92 -22.14
C VAL A 317 -11.86 21.92 -23.09
N GLU A 318 -11.84 22.21 -24.40
CA GLU A 318 -12.45 21.36 -25.43
C GLU A 318 -11.91 19.92 -25.42
N TYR A 319 -10.67 19.71 -24.96
CA TYR A 319 -10.03 18.40 -24.95
C TYR A 319 -10.50 17.52 -23.78
N TYR A 320 -10.71 18.10 -22.59
CA TYR A 320 -11.10 17.33 -21.41
C TYR A 320 -12.63 17.30 -21.19
N GLU A 321 -13.35 18.32 -21.67
CA GLU A 321 -14.78 18.51 -21.43
C GLU A 321 -15.63 17.27 -21.79
N PRO A 322 -15.45 16.58 -22.94
CA PRO A 322 -16.24 15.39 -23.26
C PRO A 322 -16.08 14.27 -22.22
N HIS A 323 -14.86 14.09 -21.71
CA HIS A 323 -14.53 13.07 -20.72
C HIS A 323 -15.03 13.47 -19.32
N TYR A 324 -14.96 14.76 -18.99
CA TYR A 324 -15.49 15.31 -17.76
C TYR A 324 -17.02 15.21 -17.71
N ASN A 325 -17.71 15.56 -18.80
CA ASN A 325 -19.16 15.41 -18.93
C ASN A 325 -19.62 13.96 -18.82
N ALA A 326 -18.85 13.01 -19.36
CA ALA A 326 -19.11 11.59 -19.16
C ALA A 326 -18.98 11.19 -17.68
N MET A 327 -17.92 11.65 -17.01
CA MET A 327 -17.71 11.44 -15.57
C MET A 327 -18.88 12.00 -14.74
N LEU A 328 -19.30 13.25 -15.00
CA LEU A 328 -20.45 13.84 -14.32
C LEU A 328 -21.73 13.01 -14.46
N LYS A 329 -22.02 12.53 -15.67
CA LYS A 329 -23.19 11.68 -15.92
C LYS A 329 -23.13 10.37 -15.13
N MET A 330 -21.95 9.75 -15.06
CA MET A 330 -21.76 8.50 -14.32
C MET A 330 -21.97 8.67 -12.81
N PHE A 331 -21.55 9.79 -12.22
CA PHE A 331 -21.73 10.07 -10.79
C PHE A 331 -23.00 10.87 -10.48
N SER A 332 -23.91 11.01 -11.44
CA SER A 332 -25.07 11.89 -11.33
C SER A 332 -26.16 11.38 -10.37
N PRO A 333 -27.11 12.25 -9.93
CA PRO A 333 -28.25 11.83 -9.10
C PRO A 333 -29.15 10.77 -9.74
N SER A 334 -29.18 10.65 -11.07
CA SER A 334 -29.97 9.60 -11.74
C SER A 334 -29.37 8.21 -11.57
N ILE A 335 -28.07 8.12 -11.25
CA ILE A 335 -27.36 6.87 -10.97
C ILE A 335 -27.28 6.62 -9.46
N PHE A 336 -26.95 7.66 -8.69
CA PHE A 336 -26.87 7.62 -7.23
C PHE A 336 -27.79 8.69 -6.64
N PRO A 337 -29.09 8.40 -6.43
CA PRO A 337 -29.99 9.36 -5.81
C PRO A 337 -29.50 9.73 -4.42
N ASP A 338 -29.76 10.96 -4.00
CA ASP A 338 -29.56 11.34 -2.59
C ASP A 338 -30.42 10.39 -1.75
N SER A 339 -29.78 9.65 -0.85
CA SER A 339 -30.47 8.82 0.12
C SER A 339 -31.37 9.74 0.96
N ILE A 340 -32.69 9.50 0.88
CA ILE A 340 -33.71 10.15 1.72
C ILE A 340 -33.39 9.92 3.20
#